data_AF-A0A848DKM1-F1
#
_entry.id   AF-A0A848DKM1-F1
#
_cell.length_a   1.000
_cell.length_b   1.000
_cell.length_c   1.000
_cell.angle_alpha   90.00
_cell.angle_beta   90.00
_cell.angle_gamma   90.00
#
_symmetry.space_group_name_H-M   'P 1'
#
loop_
_entity.id
_entity.type
_entity.pdbx_description
1 polymer ?
#
loop_
_entity_poly.entity_id
_entity_poly.type
_entity_poly.pdbx_seq_one_letter_code
_entity_poly.pdbx_strand_id
1 'polypeptide(L)'
;MSKFHGFAVAISSVVGALALAGTASAGTAASLAVGPVPIPDVPVQVCISQTDVPGGAGCVGTPAGRSVSLVVNVQSATSGPVVVPPSVVRSECPTGTQGVAARVSTGSVSGAAISGAATVTLNNGSPVMVPVNRVVAGSGQTLTIFACSGVSP
;
A
#
# COMPACT_ATOMS: atom_id res chain seq x y z
N MET A 1 -28.07 37.63 0.81
CA MET A 1 -27.43 36.32 1.02
C MET A 1 -26.81 35.89 -0.31
N SER A 2 -25.64 35.24 -0.26
CA SER A 2 -24.74 34.88 -1.38
C SER A 2 -23.72 35.95 -1.78
N LYS A 3 -22.52 35.86 -1.18
CA LYS A 3 -21.31 36.57 -1.61
C LYS A 3 -20.36 35.51 -2.19
N PHE A 4 -20.26 35.45 -3.52
CA PHE A 4 -19.19 34.75 -4.22
C PHE A 4 -17.88 35.52 -4.01
N HIS A 5 -16.85 34.85 -3.48
CA HIS A 5 -15.46 35.28 -3.64
C HIS A 5 -14.70 34.10 -4.25
N GLY A 6 -14.60 34.11 -5.58
CA GLY A 6 -13.60 33.34 -6.29
C GLY A 6 -12.23 33.97 -6.02
N PHE A 7 -11.30 33.19 -5.49
CA PHE A 7 -9.90 33.57 -5.41
C PHE A 7 -9.14 32.80 -6.49
N ALA A 8 -9.08 33.40 -7.68
CA ALA A 8 -8.16 32.98 -8.72
C ALA A 8 -6.74 33.38 -8.29
N VAL A 9 -5.92 32.40 -7.94
CA VAL A 9 -4.49 32.61 -7.71
C VAL A 9 -3.76 32.11 -8.95
N ALA A 10 -3.44 33.05 -9.84
CA ALA A 10 -2.39 32.88 -10.83
C ALA A 10 -1.05 33.05 -10.12
N ILE A 11 -0.15 32.06 -10.23
CA ILE A 11 1.26 32.25 -9.86
C ILE A 11 2.13 31.74 -10.99
N SER A 12 2.87 32.69 -11.54
CA SER A 12 3.84 32.55 -12.59
C SER A 12 5.00 31.65 -12.17
N SER A 13 5.56 30.96 -13.15
CA SER A 13 6.72 30.09 -13.13
C SER A 13 7.93 30.64 -12.33
N VAL A 14 8.28 29.95 -11.25
CA VAL A 14 9.66 29.87 -10.73
C VAL A 14 9.90 28.41 -10.30
N VAL A 15 10.93 27.79 -10.87
CA VAL A 15 11.39 26.45 -10.53
C VAL A 15 11.84 26.45 -9.06
N GLY A 16 11.17 25.66 -8.22
CA GLY A 16 11.59 25.42 -6.84
C GLY A 16 10.45 25.42 -5.81
N ALA A 17 10.14 24.24 -5.29
CA ALA A 17 9.36 23.99 -4.06
C ALA A 17 7.99 24.68 -3.94
N LEU A 18 6.95 24.11 -4.57
CA LEU A 18 5.58 24.27 -4.08
C LEU A 18 5.23 23.11 -3.15
N ALA A 19 5.47 23.31 -1.85
CA ALA A 19 4.70 22.62 -0.83
C ALA A 19 3.27 23.17 -0.90
N LEU A 20 2.37 22.46 -1.60
CA LEU A 20 0.94 22.65 -1.40
C LEU A 20 0.62 22.18 0.02
N ALA A 21 0.62 23.11 0.97
CA ALA A 21 -0.19 23.01 2.17
C ALA A 21 -1.65 23.13 1.75
N GLY A 22 -2.16 22.08 1.09
CA GLY A 22 -3.59 21.88 1.02
C GLY A 22 -4.08 21.74 2.46
N THR A 23 -5.16 22.44 2.79
CA THR A 23 -6.03 22.03 3.88
C THR A 23 -6.64 20.68 3.50
N ALA A 24 -5.83 19.63 3.60
CA ALA A 24 -6.29 18.27 3.54
C ALA A 24 -7.16 18.09 4.77
N SER A 25 -8.46 17.93 4.55
CA SER A 25 -9.31 17.21 5.49
C SER A 25 -8.48 16.02 6.00
N ALA A 26 -8.19 15.98 7.30
CA ALA A 26 -7.30 15.00 7.92
C ALA A 26 -7.93 13.60 7.88
N GLY A 27 -8.07 13.04 6.68
CA GLY A 27 -8.16 11.61 6.49
C GLY A 27 -6.78 11.07 6.77
N THR A 28 -6.63 10.32 7.85
CA THR A 28 -5.35 9.69 8.16
C THR A 28 -5.03 8.71 7.02
N ALA A 29 -4.00 9.04 6.26
CA ALA A 29 -3.50 8.22 5.17
C ALA A 29 -2.10 7.71 5.54
N ALA A 30 -1.89 6.41 5.41
CA ALA A 30 -0.61 5.78 5.68
C ALA A 30 -0.15 5.03 4.43
N SER A 31 1.02 5.40 3.93
CA SER A 31 1.61 4.77 2.75
C SER A 31 2.98 4.21 3.09
N LEU A 32 3.25 2.99 2.65
CA LEU A 32 4.56 2.35 2.76
C LEU A 32 4.99 1.83 1.40
N ALA A 33 6.18 2.23 0.98
CA ALA A 33 6.88 1.61 -0.14
C ALA A 33 8.02 0.76 0.40
N VAL A 34 8.07 -0.50 -0.02
CA VAL A 34 9.08 -1.48 0.36
C VAL A 34 9.76 -1.97 -0.90
N GLY A 35 11.09 -1.89 -0.97
CA GLY A 35 11.89 -2.36 -2.10
C GLY A 35 12.47 -1.23 -2.96
N PRO A 36 13.12 -1.56 -4.10
CA PRO A 36 13.23 -2.89 -4.70
C PRO A 36 14.17 -3.84 -3.94
N VAL A 37 13.70 -5.06 -3.66
CA VAL A 37 14.51 -6.14 -3.07
C VAL A 37 14.92 -7.11 -4.17
N PRO A 38 16.22 -7.43 -4.33
CA PRO A 38 16.66 -8.44 -5.27
C PRO A 38 16.17 -9.84 -4.85
N ILE A 39 15.72 -10.64 -5.81
CA ILE A 39 15.20 -11.99 -5.62
C ILE A 39 15.89 -12.96 -6.59
N PRO A 40 15.98 -14.27 -6.28
CA PRO A 40 16.83 -15.20 -7.01
C PRO A 40 16.17 -15.76 -8.27
N ASP A 41 15.67 -14.90 -9.16
CA ASP A 41 15.16 -15.28 -10.49
C ASP A 41 14.03 -16.34 -10.44
N VAL A 42 13.17 -16.27 -9.43
CA VAL A 42 12.11 -17.24 -9.10
C VAL A 42 10.73 -16.59 -9.08
N PRO A 43 9.63 -17.34 -9.32
CA PRO A 43 8.28 -16.80 -9.29
C PRO A 43 7.94 -16.20 -7.91
N VAL A 44 7.37 -15.00 -7.94
CA VAL A 44 6.91 -14.30 -6.74
C VAL A 44 5.41 -14.50 -6.60
N GLN A 45 4.93 -14.79 -5.40
CA GLN A 45 3.51 -14.81 -5.11
C GLN A 45 3.17 -13.60 -4.25
N VAL A 46 2.18 -12.85 -4.71
CA VAL A 46 1.64 -11.67 -4.03
C VAL A 46 0.36 -12.10 -3.34
N CYS A 47 0.41 -12.20 -2.03
CA CYS A 47 -0.69 -12.64 -1.20
C CYS A 47 -1.13 -11.55 -0.24
N ILE A 48 -2.43 -11.52 0.02
CA ILE A 48 -3.05 -10.63 1.00
C ILE A 48 -3.63 -11.53 2.07
N SER A 49 -2.96 -11.68 3.21
CA SER A 49 -3.52 -12.44 4.34
C SER A 49 -4.12 -11.47 5.34
N GLN A 50 -5.43 -11.58 5.56
CA GLN A 50 -6.10 -10.84 6.60
C GLN A 50 -6.06 -11.68 7.88
N THR A 51 -5.26 -11.27 8.86
CA THR A 51 -4.99 -12.07 10.06
C THR A 51 -6.26 -12.29 10.89
N ASP A 52 -7.23 -11.37 10.77
CA ASP A 52 -8.48 -11.37 11.53
C ASP A 52 -9.71 -11.91 10.75
N VAL A 53 -9.58 -12.34 9.49
CA VAL A 53 -10.72 -12.85 8.70
C VAL A 53 -10.40 -14.21 8.07
N PRO A 54 -11.05 -15.30 8.51
CA PRO A 54 -10.87 -16.61 7.88
C PRO A 54 -11.44 -16.58 6.45
N GLY A 55 -10.60 -16.92 5.46
CA GLY A 55 -10.98 -16.99 4.05
C GLY A 55 -10.67 -15.75 3.19
N GLY A 56 -10.09 -14.69 3.76
CA GLY A 56 -9.75 -13.45 3.05
C GLY A 56 -8.44 -13.48 2.26
N ALA A 57 -7.79 -14.65 2.13
CA ALA A 57 -6.46 -14.75 1.53
C ALA A 57 -6.49 -14.84 0.00
N GLY A 58 -6.25 -13.72 -0.68
CA GLY A 58 -6.08 -13.70 -2.14
C GLY A 58 -4.61 -13.74 -2.52
N CYS A 59 -4.17 -14.80 -3.19
CA CYS A 59 -2.82 -14.95 -3.72
C CYS A 59 -2.83 -14.86 -5.25
N VAL A 60 -1.93 -14.04 -5.80
CA VAL A 60 -1.69 -13.92 -7.23
C VAL A 60 -0.25 -14.31 -7.50
N GLY A 61 -0.06 -15.33 -8.34
CA GLY A 61 1.26 -15.71 -8.83
C GLY A 61 1.76 -14.75 -9.90
N THR A 62 3.02 -14.35 -9.81
CA THR A 62 3.72 -13.64 -10.88
C THR A 62 4.80 -14.52 -11.49
N PRO A 63 5.21 -14.23 -12.74
CA PRO A 63 6.36 -14.89 -13.34
C PRO A 63 7.64 -14.61 -12.56
N ALA A 64 8.67 -15.41 -12.84
CA ALA A 64 9.99 -15.23 -12.24
C ALA A 64 10.56 -13.84 -12.51
N GLY A 65 10.99 -13.18 -11.43
CA GLY A 65 11.61 -11.87 -11.51
C GLY A 65 12.94 -11.82 -10.76
N ARG A 66 13.64 -10.72 -10.98
CA ARG A 66 14.96 -10.41 -10.37
C ARG A 66 14.86 -9.38 -9.26
N SER A 67 13.78 -8.61 -9.20
CA SER A 67 13.50 -7.71 -8.08
C SER A 67 12.02 -7.51 -7.85
N VAL A 68 11.64 -7.24 -6.61
CA VAL A 68 10.26 -6.93 -6.23
C VAL A 68 10.20 -5.68 -5.38
N SER A 69 9.21 -4.82 -5.66
CA SER A 69 8.81 -3.72 -4.80
C SER A 69 7.32 -3.84 -4.48
N LEU A 70 6.92 -3.31 -3.33
CA LEU A 70 5.55 -3.33 -2.86
C LEU A 70 5.22 -1.94 -2.35
N VAL A 71 4.14 -1.36 -2.88
CA VAL A 71 3.59 -0.11 -2.40
C VAL A 71 2.22 -0.39 -1.84
N VAL A 72 2.00 -0.01 -0.59
CA VAL A 72 0.73 -0.14 0.11
C VAL A 72 0.28 1.24 0.54
N ASN A 73 -0.99 1.52 0.33
CA ASN A 73 -1.63 2.78 0.67
C ASN A 73 -2.92 2.50 1.43
N VAL A 74 -3.03 3.12 2.60
CA VAL A 74 -4.18 3.02 3.50
C VAL A 74 -4.82 4.37 3.57
N GLN A 75 -6.10 4.43 3.25
CA GLN A 75 -6.89 5.65 3.31
C GLN A 75 -8.02 5.44 4.32
N SER A 76 -8.11 6.28 5.33
CA SER A 76 -9.29 6.33 6.19
C SER A 76 -10.50 6.82 5.38
N ALA A 77 -11.60 6.05 5.38
CA ALA A 77 -12.87 6.50 4.80
C ALA A 77 -13.68 7.38 5.77
N THR A 78 -13.31 7.42 7.06
CA THR A 78 -14.11 8.07 8.10
C THR A 78 -13.39 9.30 8.65
N SER A 79 -14.04 10.47 8.54
CA SER A 79 -13.67 11.69 9.25
C SER A 79 -14.23 11.64 10.67
N GLY A 80 -13.53 10.97 11.58
CA GLY A 80 -13.88 10.85 12.99
C GLY A 80 -12.65 10.98 13.90
N PRO A 81 -12.82 11.08 15.22
CA PRO A 81 -11.70 11.12 16.15
C PRO A 81 -10.91 9.80 16.07
N VAL A 82 -9.73 9.87 15.47
CA VAL A 82 -8.82 8.74 15.36
C VAL A 82 -7.97 8.68 16.63
N VAL A 83 -8.27 7.71 17.50
CA VAL A 83 -7.51 7.48 18.75
C VAL A 83 -6.19 6.77 18.44
N VAL A 84 -6.23 5.75 17.59
CA VAL A 84 -5.05 5.04 17.08
C VAL A 84 -4.99 5.19 15.56
N PRO A 85 -3.96 5.86 15.01
CA PRO A 85 -3.84 6.03 13.56
C PRO A 85 -3.54 4.70 12.86
N PRO A 86 -3.95 4.55 11.58
CA PRO A 86 -3.53 3.43 10.78
C PRO A 86 -2.00 3.51 10.59
N SER A 87 -1.35 2.36 10.61
CA SER A 87 0.09 2.24 10.40
C SER A 87 0.38 1.13 9.41
N VAL A 88 1.43 1.33 8.61
CA VAL A 88 1.93 0.32 7.68
C VAL A 88 3.41 0.14 7.97
N VAL A 89 3.79 -1.07 8.35
CA VAL A 89 5.16 -1.41 8.70
C VAL A 89 5.68 -2.49 7.77
N ARG A 90 6.98 -2.44 7.46
CA ARG A 90 7.61 -3.51 6.71
C ARG A 90 7.58 -4.78 7.55
N SER A 91 7.25 -5.88 6.89
CA SER A 91 7.36 -7.21 7.46
C SER A 91 8.31 -8.04 6.59
N GLU A 92 8.70 -9.19 7.11
CA GLU A 92 9.58 -10.11 6.41
C GLU A 92 8.77 -11.25 5.80
N CYS A 93 9.28 -11.76 4.68
CA CYS A 93 8.75 -12.96 4.07
C CYS A 93 9.00 -14.18 4.98
N PRO A 94 8.16 -15.23 4.91
CA PRO A 94 8.36 -16.45 5.70
C PRO A 94 9.75 -17.07 5.47
N THR A 95 10.26 -17.77 6.48
CA THR A 95 11.63 -18.27 6.53
C THR A 95 11.99 -19.08 5.28
N GLY A 96 13.07 -18.66 4.60
CA GLY A 96 13.54 -19.30 3.36
C GLY A 96 13.01 -18.69 2.07
N THR A 97 12.18 -17.64 2.13
CA THR A 97 11.69 -16.90 0.96
C THR A 97 12.26 -15.49 0.90
N GLN A 98 12.46 -14.93 -0.30
CA GLN A 98 12.98 -13.57 -0.49
C GLN A 98 11.90 -12.67 -1.08
N GLY A 99 11.88 -11.41 -0.67
CA GLY A 99 10.95 -10.44 -1.24
C GLY A 99 10.59 -9.34 -0.27
N VAL A 100 9.33 -8.91 -0.33
CA VAL A 100 8.82 -7.79 0.47
C VAL A 100 7.50 -8.17 1.11
N ALA A 101 7.37 -7.91 2.41
CA ALA A 101 6.09 -7.97 3.10
C ALA A 101 5.81 -6.65 3.82
N ALA A 102 4.53 -6.39 4.04
CA ALA A 102 4.02 -5.21 4.70
C ALA A 102 2.85 -5.62 5.60
N ARG A 103 2.89 -5.19 6.85
CA ARG A 103 1.81 -5.37 7.81
C ARG A 103 1.10 -4.04 7.99
N VAL A 104 -0.21 -4.05 7.75
CA VAL A 104 -1.09 -2.90 7.83
C VAL A 104 -1.98 -3.05 9.05
N SER A 105 -1.91 -2.10 9.97
CA SER A 105 -2.88 -1.97 11.05
C SER A 105 -3.80 -0.79 10.77
N THR A 106 -5.11 -1.02 10.83
CA THR A 106 -6.12 0.04 10.65
C THR A 106 -6.30 0.90 11.91
N GLY A 107 -5.69 0.53 13.04
CA GLY A 107 -5.82 1.26 14.29
C GLY A 107 -7.28 1.35 14.73
N SER A 108 -7.76 2.54 15.11
CA SER A 108 -9.16 2.78 15.46
C SER A 108 -10.03 3.20 14.26
N VAL A 109 -9.50 3.16 13.03
CA VAL A 109 -10.21 3.63 11.84
C VAL A 109 -11.18 2.57 11.34
N SER A 110 -12.47 2.86 11.41
CA SER A 110 -13.49 2.03 10.78
C SER A 110 -13.62 2.38 9.29
N GLY A 111 -13.62 1.38 8.42
CA GLY A 111 -13.75 1.55 6.97
C GLY A 111 -12.45 1.98 6.28
N ALA A 112 -11.28 1.67 6.85
CA ALA A 112 -10.01 1.95 6.19
C ALA A 112 -9.92 1.18 4.86
N ALA A 113 -9.68 1.89 3.78
CA ALA A 113 -9.45 1.33 2.47
C ALA A 113 -7.95 1.07 2.29
N ILE A 114 -7.56 -0.19 2.26
CA ILE A 114 -6.22 -0.64 1.94
C ILE A 114 -6.17 -0.95 0.45
N SER A 115 -5.19 -0.38 -0.23
CA SER A 115 -4.91 -0.61 -1.65
C SER A 115 -3.41 -0.65 -1.87
N GLY A 116 -2.95 -1.17 -2.99
CA GLY A 116 -1.53 -1.19 -3.26
C GLY A 116 -1.21 -1.83 -4.60
N ALA A 117 0.08 -1.95 -4.87
CA ALA A 117 0.58 -2.72 -6.00
C ALA A 117 1.95 -3.29 -5.65
N ALA A 118 2.14 -4.56 -5.97
CA ALA A 118 3.47 -5.16 -6.03
C ALA A 118 3.99 -5.01 -7.46
N THR A 119 5.20 -4.50 -7.63
CA THR A 119 5.88 -4.46 -8.93
C THR A 119 7.02 -5.46 -8.92
N VAL A 120 6.95 -6.45 -9.80
CA VAL A 120 7.99 -7.44 -9.99
C VAL A 120 8.73 -7.10 -11.27
N THR A 121 10.04 -6.85 -11.19
CA THR A 121 10.87 -6.66 -12.39
C THR A 121 11.30 -8.03 -12.88
N LEU A 122 10.85 -8.39 -14.08
CA LEU A 122 11.22 -9.62 -14.76
C LEU A 122 12.68 -9.60 -15.22
N ASN A 123 13.19 -10.76 -15.63
CA ASN A 123 14.60 -10.93 -15.99
C ASN A 123 14.96 -10.23 -17.29
N ASN A 124 13.97 -10.06 -18.17
CA ASN A 124 14.04 -9.21 -19.37
C ASN A 124 13.99 -7.70 -19.04
N GLY A 125 13.85 -7.32 -17.77
CA GLY A 125 13.74 -5.95 -17.30
C GLY A 125 12.35 -5.32 -17.42
N SER A 126 11.35 -6.08 -17.84
CA SER A 126 9.96 -5.60 -17.88
C SER A 126 9.36 -5.60 -16.47
N PRO A 127 8.76 -4.48 -16.02
CA PRO A 127 8.01 -4.44 -14.77
C PRO A 127 6.63 -5.06 -14.96
N VAL A 128 6.28 -6.02 -14.10
CA VAL A 128 4.95 -6.60 -13.97
C VAL A 128 4.32 -6.04 -12.70
N MET A 129 3.22 -5.31 -12.87
CA MET A 129 2.50 -4.73 -11.75
C MET A 129 1.30 -5.61 -11.39
N VAL A 130 1.30 -6.11 -10.15
CA VAL A 130 0.18 -6.83 -9.56
C VAL A 130 -0.57 -5.89 -8.62
N PRO A 131 -1.82 -5.53 -8.96
CA PRO A 131 -2.63 -4.75 -8.05
C PRO A 131 -2.96 -5.56 -6.80
N VAL A 132 -2.72 -4.97 -5.64
CA VAL A 132 -3.25 -5.45 -4.36
C VAL A 132 -4.69 -4.98 -4.31
N ASN A 133 -5.62 -5.94 -4.40
CA ASN A 133 -7.04 -5.62 -4.48
C ASN A 133 -7.49 -4.74 -3.31
N ARG A 134 -8.43 -3.84 -3.54
CA ARG A 134 -8.89 -2.91 -2.51
C ARG A 134 -9.62 -3.70 -1.43
N VAL A 135 -9.09 -3.67 -0.20
CA VAL A 135 -9.72 -4.25 0.97
C VAL A 135 -10.24 -3.14 1.86
N VAL A 136 -11.50 -3.23 2.30
CA VAL A 136 -12.06 -2.32 3.29
C VAL A 136 -12.09 -3.07 4.62
N ALA A 137 -11.29 -2.63 5.58
CA ALA A 137 -11.24 -3.23 6.91
C ALA A 137 -11.92 -2.34 7.95
N GLY A 138 -12.54 -2.99 8.94
CA GLY A 138 -13.07 -2.34 10.13
C GLY A 138 -11.96 -1.89 11.08
N SER A 139 -12.32 -1.15 12.12
CA SER A 139 -11.39 -0.71 13.16
C SER A 139 -10.77 -1.90 13.91
N GLY A 140 -9.48 -1.82 14.19
CA GLY A 140 -8.72 -2.81 14.96
C GLY A 140 -8.15 -3.95 14.13
N GLN A 141 -8.46 -4.00 12.83
CA GLN A 141 -8.07 -5.09 11.94
C GLN A 141 -6.61 -4.96 11.52
N THR A 142 -5.93 -6.10 11.42
CA THR A 142 -4.59 -6.20 10.86
C THR A 142 -4.56 -7.04 9.59
N LEU A 143 -3.89 -6.52 8.57
CA LEU A 143 -3.67 -7.19 7.29
C LEU A 143 -2.19 -7.36 7.05
N THR A 144 -1.81 -8.44 6.40
CA THR A 144 -0.43 -8.71 6.00
C THR A 144 -0.41 -8.95 4.50
N ILE A 145 0.27 -8.07 3.77
CA ILE A 145 0.45 -8.17 2.34
C ILE A 145 1.88 -8.62 2.11
N PHE A 146 2.10 -9.69 1.37
CA PHE A 146 3.43 -10.21 1.13
C PHE A 146 3.61 -10.57 -0.34
N ALA A 147 4.73 -10.17 -0.91
CA ALA A 147 5.19 -10.48 -2.24
C ALA A 147 6.54 -11.19 -2.10
N CYS A 148 6.46 -12.52 -1.91
CA CYS A 148 7.60 -13.36 -1.58
C CYS A 148 7.85 -14.38 -2.68
N SER A 149 9.12 -14.66 -2.95
CA SER A 149 9.57 -15.62 -3.94
C SER A 149 9.64 -17.03 -3.36
N GLY A 150 9.24 -18.04 -4.12
CA GLY A 150 9.42 -19.43 -3.70
C GLY A 150 8.39 -19.94 -2.68
N VAL A 151 7.27 -19.23 -2.49
CA VAL A 151 6.07 -19.84 -1.90
C VAL A 151 5.39 -20.67 -2.99
N SER A 152 5.64 -21.98 -2.97
CA SER A 152 4.94 -22.93 -3.83
C SER A 152 3.47 -23.02 -3.39
N PRO A 153 2.49 -23.04 -4.32
CA PRO A 153 1.09 -23.31 -3.99
C PRO A 153 0.88 -24.71 -3.42
#